data_AF-A0A2D6AAI6-F1
#
_entry.id   AF-A0A2D6AAI6-F1
#
_cell.length_a   1.000
_cell.length_b   1.000
_cell.length_c   1.000
_cell.angle_alpha   90.00
_cell.angle_beta   90.00
_cell.angle_gamma   90.00
#
_symmetry.space_group_name_H-M   'P 1'
#
loop_
_entity.id
_entity.type
_entity.pdbx_description
1 polymer ?
#
loop_
_entity_poly.entity_id
_entity_poly.type
_entity_poly.pdbx_seq_one_letter_code
_entity_poly.pdbx_strand_id
1 'polypeptide(L)'
;MDYNSMKVLELKTLCRERGLRVSGNKNEVIIRLMEHDEQSMPQASYPVPQASTAQASYPVPKAVQIPQTPLNPQPVQGGYAQPQYILPAKNSDGMASTIGTFVIMYAFFRLFWAAIFSLGIGGNTSWLLSPVAFLIGIGFIVGGGILYAGYRNGAYITLGILAISGLLSVIFHGDEPNPVSVAWGDQMIMTSLMCSVTCMILVALPLFLSQLKEGWPEQIERMLENKSGNSATDSKVKIQCTSCNKSLKIPKGYSGKIQCPSCNAEMQI
;
A
#
# COMPACT_ATOMS: atom_id res chain seq x y z
N MET A 1 20.17 14.72 26.79
CA MET A 1 19.88 16.14 26.48
C MET A 1 18.48 16.23 25.90
N ASP A 2 17.64 17.18 26.34
CA ASP A 2 16.26 17.32 25.83
C ASP A 2 16.19 18.26 24.63
N TYR A 3 16.08 17.70 23.43
CA TYR A 3 16.11 18.44 22.16
C TYR A 3 14.73 18.99 21.72
N ASN A 4 13.64 18.55 22.34
CA ASN A 4 12.27 18.94 21.96
C ASN A 4 11.92 20.38 22.32
N SER A 5 12.52 20.94 23.38
CA SER A 5 12.29 22.30 23.88
C SER A 5 13.09 23.38 23.15
N MET A 6 14.10 23.02 22.36
CA MET A 6 14.97 23.97 21.66
C MET A 6 14.30 24.56 20.40
N LYS A 7 14.73 25.78 20.02
CA LYS A 7 14.26 26.44 18.79
C LYS A 7 14.95 25.81 17.58
N VAL A 8 14.27 25.85 16.43
CA VAL A 8 14.76 25.26 15.16
C VAL A 8 16.13 25.83 14.74
N LEU A 9 16.41 27.08 15.10
CA LEU A 9 17.69 27.72 14.83
C LEU A 9 18.84 27.05 15.61
N GLU A 10 18.65 26.81 16.90
CA GLU A 10 19.64 26.19 17.80
C GLU A 10 19.92 24.73 17.45
N LEU A 11 18.87 23.99 17.04
CA LEU A 11 19.03 22.61 16.56
C LEU A 11 19.87 22.55 15.27
N LYS A 12 19.69 23.54 14.38
CA LYS A 12 20.45 23.62 13.13
C LYS A 12 21.90 24.05 13.34
N THR A 13 22.18 24.92 14.31
CA THR A 13 23.56 25.27 14.69
C THR A 13 24.27 24.08 15.33
N LEU A 14 23.61 23.36 16.25
CA LEU A 14 24.14 22.13 16.85
C LEU A 14 24.44 21.04 15.82
N CYS A 15 23.56 20.84 14.83
CA CYS A 15 23.86 19.92 13.73
C CYS A 15 25.07 20.37 12.91
N ARG A 16 25.21 21.67 12.62
CA ARG A 16 26.34 22.19 11.85
C ARG A 16 27.67 22.02 12.60
N GLU A 17 27.69 22.30 13.90
CA GLU A 17 28.87 22.15 14.76
C GLU A 17 29.33 20.69 14.86
N ARG A 18 28.39 19.75 14.85
CA ARG A 18 28.66 18.31 14.91
C ARG A 18 28.87 17.65 13.55
N GLY A 19 28.97 18.45 12.47
CA GLY A 19 29.16 17.94 11.10
C GLY A 19 27.97 17.15 10.54
N LEU A 20 26.78 17.28 11.13
CA LEU A 20 25.56 16.59 10.75
C LEU A 20 24.75 17.41 9.73
N ARG A 21 24.04 16.71 8.84
CA ARG A 21 23.20 17.34 7.81
C ARG A 21 22.11 18.22 8.44
N VAL A 22 22.08 19.50 8.05
CA VAL A 22 21.18 20.56 8.61
C VAL A 22 19.81 20.64 7.90
N SER A 23 19.62 19.84 6.86
CA SER A 23 18.36 19.79 6.08
C SER A 23 17.37 18.80 6.69
N GLY A 24 16.10 19.19 6.78
CA GLY A 24 15.01 18.37 7.29
C GLY A 24 13.97 19.14 8.09
N ASN A 25 12.87 18.48 8.43
CA ASN A 25 11.86 18.99 9.37
C ASN A 25 12.42 18.96 10.82
N LYS A 26 11.88 19.75 11.75
CA LYS A 26 12.40 19.88 13.13
C LYS A 26 12.66 18.52 13.80
N ASN A 27 11.75 17.57 13.60
CA ASN A 27 11.83 16.24 14.19
C ASN A 27 12.98 15.40 13.61
N GLU A 28 13.27 15.50 12.31
CA GLU A 28 14.39 14.78 11.69
C GLU A 28 15.75 15.28 12.17
N VAL A 29 15.84 16.58 12.47
CA VAL A 29 17.05 17.21 13.02
C VAL A 29 17.27 16.73 14.46
N ILE A 30 16.19 16.64 15.24
CA ILE A 30 16.22 16.13 16.63
C ILE A 30 16.66 14.66 16.66
N ILE A 31 16.04 13.80 15.86
CA ILE A 31 16.39 12.36 15.79
C ILE A 31 17.88 12.19 15.46
N ARG A 32 18.39 12.93 14.47
CA ARG A 32 19.79 12.86 14.06
C ARG A 32 20.77 13.32 15.14
N LEU A 33 20.38 14.30 15.97
CA LEU A 33 21.18 14.73 17.12
C LEU A 33 21.18 13.69 18.24
N MET A 34 20.04 13.04 18.48
CA MET A 34 19.92 11.98 19.48
C MET A 34 20.74 10.75 19.09
N GLU A 35 20.65 10.30 17.84
CA GLU A 35 21.42 9.16 17.33
C GLU A 35 22.94 9.40 17.43
N HIS A 36 23.40 10.61 17.11
CA HIS A 36 24.81 10.96 17.23
C HIS A 36 25.29 10.97 18.69
N ASP A 37 24.46 11.41 19.64
CA ASP A 37 24.80 11.39 21.07
C ASP A 37 24.86 9.96 21.61
N GLU A 38 23.92 9.10 21.24
CA GLU A 38 23.90 7.68 21.65
C GLU A 38 25.12 6.91 21.12
N GLN A 39 25.55 7.20 19.89
CA GLN A 39 26.75 6.61 19.30
C GLN A 39 28.06 7.10 19.95
N SER A 40 28.02 8.27 20.61
CA SER A 40 29.17 8.83 21.32
C SER A 40 29.32 8.33 22.76
N MET A 41 28.38 7.52 23.27
CA MET A 41 28.45 6.91 24.61
C MET A 41 29.17 5.54 24.55
N PRO A 42 30.20 5.30 25.39
CA PRO A 42 30.85 3.98 25.47
C PRO A 42 29.89 2.91 26.00
N GLN A 43 29.70 1.85 25.22
CA GLN A 43 28.87 0.69 25.57
C GLN A 43 29.47 -0.06 26.78
N ALA A 44 28.73 -0.12 27.89
CA ALA A 44 29.05 -1.01 29.01
C ALA A 44 28.67 -2.45 28.64
N SER A 45 29.67 -3.32 28.53
CA SER A 45 29.53 -4.76 28.28
C SER A 45 28.94 -5.49 29.48
N TYR A 46 27.87 -6.27 29.29
CA TYR A 46 27.34 -7.20 30.29
C TYR A 46 27.70 -8.65 29.91
N PRO A 47 28.21 -9.48 30.83
CA PRO A 47 28.62 -10.85 30.54
C PRO A 47 27.44 -11.83 30.48
N VAL A 48 27.53 -12.80 29.57
CA VAL A 48 26.56 -13.90 29.36
C VAL A 48 26.95 -15.11 30.24
N PRO A 49 26.10 -15.63 31.13
CA PRO A 49 26.36 -16.90 31.81
C PRO A 49 25.92 -18.11 30.96
N GLN A 50 26.81 -19.12 30.91
CA GLN A 50 26.63 -20.39 30.21
C GLN A 50 25.63 -21.33 30.92
N ALA A 51 24.86 -22.07 30.13
CA ALA A 51 23.92 -23.07 30.57
C ALA A 51 24.61 -24.38 31.00
N SER A 52 24.20 -24.92 32.15
CA SER A 52 24.54 -26.27 32.60
C SER A 52 23.28 -27.16 32.71
N THR A 53 23.47 -28.39 32.28
CA THR A 53 22.52 -29.48 32.07
C THR A 53 22.09 -30.17 33.37
N ALA A 54 20.79 -30.45 33.53
CA ALA A 54 20.32 -31.62 34.29
C ALA A 54 18.86 -31.97 33.93
N GLN A 55 18.64 -33.25 33.62
CA GLN A 55 17.41 -33.86 33.15
C GLN A 55 16.57 -34.39 34.33
N ALA A 56 15.24 -34.29 34.26
CA ALA A 56 14.35 -35.28 34.89
C ALA A 56 12.97 -35.30 34.19
N SER A 57 12.54 -36.53 33.91
CA SER A 57 11.38 -37.04 33.19
C SER A 57 10.02 -36.84 33.87
N TYR A 58 8.91 -36.82 33.10
CA TYR A 58 7.62 -37.58 33.26
C TYR A 58 6.51 -36.98 32.35
N PRO A 59 5.44 -37.73 31.99
CA PRO A 59 4.78 -37.65 30.68
C PRO A 59 3.61 -36.65 30.56
N VAL A 60 3.39 -36.21 29.32
CA VAL A 60 2.42 -35.22 28.85
C VAL A 60 1.08 -35.87 28.51
N PRO A 61 -0.07 -35.33 28.96
CA PRO A 61 -1.29 -35.33 28.18
C PRO A 61 -1.51 -33.96 27.52
N LYS A 62 -1.87 -34.01 26.24
CA LYS A 62 -2.12 -32.85 25.38
C LYS A 62 -3.27 -32.01 25.93
N ALA A 63 -3.01 -30.73 26.18
CA ALA A 63 -4.04 -29.69 26.24
C ALA A 63 -3.58 -28.45 25.46
N VAL A 64 -4.42 -28.11 24.49
CA VAL A 64 -4.53 -26.89 23.67
C VAL A 64 -3.73 -25.69 24.19
N GLN A 65 -2.71 -25.28 23.42
CA GLN A 65 -1.93 -24.07 23.68
C GLN A 65 -2.60 -22.85 23.05
N ILE A 66 -3.15 -22.02 23.93
CA ILE A 66 -3.48 -20.62 23.70
C ILE A 66 -2.15 -19.85 23.85
N PRO A 67 -1.80 -18.87 22.99
CA PRO A 67 -0.56 -18.10 23.17
C PRO A 67 -0.63 -17.28 24.47
N GLN A 68 0.19 -17.67 25.45
CA GLN A 68 0.29 -17.03 26.75
C GLN A 68 1.26 -15.85 26.69
N THR A 69 0.76 -14.67 27.06
CA THR A 69 1.55 -13.50 27.43
C THR A 69 2.41 -13.79 28.67
N PRO A 70 3.72 -13.49 28.68
CA PRO A 70 4.54 -13.62 29.88
C PRO A 70 4.22 -12.52 30.88
N LEU A 71 3.73 -12.94 32.05
CA LEU A 71 3.49 -12.13 33.24
C LEU A 71 4.85 -11.86 33.92
N ASN A 72 5.42 -10.67 33.71
CA ASN A 72 6.57 -10.20 34.49
C ASN A 72 6.11 -9.09 35.46
N PRO A 73 6.14 -9.31 36.78
CA PRO A 73 5.77 -8.28 37.75
C PRO A 73 6.95 -7.35 37.97
N GLN A 74 6.88 -6.12 37.42
CA GLN A 74 7.74 -5.02 37.84
C GLN A 74 6.94 -4.00 38.66
N PRO A 75 7.51 -3.47 39.76
CA PRO A 75 6.82 -2.58 40.69
C PRO A 75 6.45 -1.25 40.03
N VAL A 76 5.19 -0.87 40.18
CA VAL A 76 4.59 0.38 39.68
C VAL A 76 5.25 1.57 40.37
N GLN A 77 6.01 2.37 39.63
CA GLN A 77 6.41 3.72 40.02
C GLN A 77 5.68 4.72 39.13
N GLY A 78 4.91 5.59 39.77
CA GLY A 78 3.92 6.46 39.14
C GLY A 78 4.49 7.29 37.98
N GLY A 79 3.83 7.18 36.83
CA GLY A 79 4.08 7.99 35.66
C GLY A 79 2.82 7.98 34.79
N TYR A 80 2.41 9.15 34.35
CA TYR A 80 1.24 9.40 33.53
C TYR A 80 1.17 8.38 32.38
N ALA A 81 0.08 7.60 32.33
CA ALA A 81 -0.19 6.70 31.23
C ALA A 81 -0.31 7.54 29.96
N GLN A 82 0.70 7.49 29.10
CA GLN A 82 0.59 8.00 27.74
C GLN A 82 -0.56 7.24 27.07
N PRO A 83 -1.49 7.91 26.38
CA PRO A 83 -2.44 7.19 25.55
C PRO A 83 -1.61 6.41 24.51
N GLN A 84 -1.52 5.09 24.68
CA GLN A 84 -1.02 4.22 23.65
C GLN A 84 -2.01 4.32 22.50
N TYR A 85 -1.67 5.16 21.52
CA TYR A 85 -2.24 5.06 20.21
C TYR A 85 -1.86 3.67 19.72
N ILE A 86 -2.85 2.78 19.63
CA ILE A 86 -2.71 1.53 18.91
C ILE A 86 -2.41 1.95 17.47
N LEU A 87 -1.12 2.02 17.12
CA LEU A 87 -0.71 1.91 15.74
C LEU A 87 -1.23 0.55 15.29
N PRO A 88 -2.18 0.47 14.33
CA PRO A 88 -2.56 -0.81 13.79
C PRO A 88 -1.28 -1.47 13.30
N ALA A 89 -1.04 -2.71 13.73
CA ALA A 89 0.16 -3.44 13.40
C ALA A 89 0.42 -3.32 11.89
N LYS A 90 1.55 -2.69 11.54
CA LYS A 90 2.13 -2.58 10.19
C LYS A 90 2.52 -3.98 9.71
N ASN A 91 1.54 -4.84 9.53
CA ASN A 91 1.70 -6.25 9.14
C ASN A 91 0.73 -6.62 8.00
N SER A 92 -0.27 -5.76 7.74
CA SER A 92 -1.19 -5.88 6.60
C SER A 92 -0.59 -5.48 5.26
N ASP A 93 0.42 -4.59 5.28
CA ASP A 93 1.17 -4.19 4.08
C ASP A 93 1.84 -5.41 3.40
N GLY A 94 2.23 -6.42 4.19
CA GLY A 94 2.89 -7.62 3.70
C GLY A 94 1.99 -8.48 2.80
N MET A 95 0.69 -8.56 3.10
CA MET A 95 -0.23 -9.38 2.31
C MET A 95 -0.49 -8.76 0.92
N ALA A 96 -0.78 -7.46 0.87
CA ALA A 96 -1.02 -6.76 -0.39
C ALA A 96 0.25 -6.71 -1.26
N SER A 97 1.41 -6.46 -0.65
CA SER A 97 2.72 -6.50 -1.31
C SER A 97 3.05 -7.89 -1.89
N THR A 98 2.81 -8.95 -1.12
CA THR A 98 3.03 -10.32 -1.57
C THR A 98 2.12 -10.68 -2.75
N ILE A 99 0.83 -10.38 -2.64
CA ILE A 99 -0.15 -10.66 -3.71
C ILE A 99 0.18 -9.85 -4.97
N GLY A 100 0.50 -8.56 -4.81
CA GLY A 100 0.91 -7.70 -5.93
C GLY A 100 2.15 -8.23 -6.66
N THR A 101 3.13 -8.75 -5.91
CA THR A 101 4.35 -9.35 -6.49
C THR A 101 4.02 -10.57 -7.35
N PHE A 102 3.16 -11.48 -6.87
CA PHE A 102 2.74 -12.65 -7.65
C PHE A 102 1.99 -12.25 -8.93
N VAL A 103 1.13 -11.23 -8.86
CA VAL A 103 0.41 -10.70 -10.03
C VAL A 103 1.38 -10.13 -11.06
N ILE A 104 2.39 -9.37 -10.63
CA ILE A 104 3.41 -8.80 -11.52
C ILE A 104 4.22 -9.93 -12.18
N MET A 105 4.63 -10.94 -11.41
CA MET A 105 5.41 -12.08 -11.93
C MET A 105 4.60 -12.87 -12.97
N TYR A 106 3.32 -13.10 -12.70
CA TYR A 106 2.38 -13.68 -13.67
C TYR A 106 2.23 -12.80 -14.94
N ALA A 107 2.18 -11.48 -14.80
CA ALA A 107 2.10 -10.56 -15.93
C ALA A 107 3.30 -10.68 -16.87
N PHE A 108 4.51 -10.79 -16.32
CA PHE A 108 5.72 -11.01 -17.12
C PHE A 108 5.68 -12.34 -17.87
N PHE A 109 5.30 -13.42 -17.18
CA PHE A 109 5.13 -14.71 -17.84
C PHE A 109 4.12 -14.64 -18.98
N ARG A 110 3.00 -13.94 -18.78
CA ARG A 110 1.98 -13.75 -19.81
C ARG A 110 2.49 -12.93 -21.01
N LEU A 111 3.20 -11.83 -20.76
CA LEU A 111 3.79 -11.01 -21.82
C LEU A 111 4.85 -11.78 -22.62
N PHE A 112 5.61 -12.65 -21.95
CA PHE A 112 6.55 -13.53 -22.62
C PHE A 112 5.83 -14.45 -23.63
N TRP A 113 4.75 -15.12 -23.24
CA TRP A 113 3.96 -15.93 -24.17
C TRP A 113 3.31 -15.09 -25.28
N ALA A 114 2.77 -13.91 -24.95
CA ALA A 114 2.21 -13.01 -25.95
C ALA A 114 3.25 -12.57 -27.00
N ALA A 115 4.51 -12.35 -26.59
CA ALA A 115 5.61 -12.02 -27.48
C ALA A 115 5.99 -13.21 -28.38
N ILE A 116 6.07 -14.42 -27.84
CA ILE A 116 6.34 -15.63 -28.63
C ILE A 116 5.28 -15.86 -29.71
N PHE A 117 3.99 -15.69 -29.38
CA PHE A 117 2.91 -15.79 -30.37
C PHE A 117 2.87 -14.61 -31.35
N SER A 118 3.38 -13.44 -30.95
CA SER A 118 3.56 -12.28 -31.85
C SER A 118 4.54 -12.56 -32.99
N LEU A 119 5.50 -13.49 -32.78
CA LEU A 119 6.46 -13.92 -33.80
C LEU A 119 5.85 -14.88 -34.85
N GLY A 120 4.54 -15.16 -34.80
CA GLY A 120 3.83 -15.93 -35.82
C GLY A 120 3.73 -17.43 -35.55
N ILE A 121 3.97 -17.88 -34.32
CA ILE A 121 4.02 -19.31 -33.96
C ILE A 121 2.61 -19.92 -33.68
N GLY A 122 1.51 -19.14 -33.78
CA GLY A 122 0.16 -19.53 -33.34
C GLY A 122 -0.98 -19.37 -34.35
N GLY A 123 -0.75 -19.66 -35.63
CA GLY A 123 -1.82 -19.58 -36.64
C GLY A 123 -2.23 -18.15 -37.03
N ASN A 124 -3.24 -18.03 -37.89
CA ASN A 124 -3.56 -16.77 -38.58
C ASN A 124 -4.24 -15.71 -37.69
N THR A 125 -4.87 -16.12 -36.59
CA THR A 125 -5.57 -15.22 -35.66
C THR A 125 -4.64 -14.60 -34.61
N SER A 126 -3.45 -15.18 -34.40
CA SER A 126 -2.48 -14.74 -33.40
C SER A 126 -1.98 -13.31 -33.61
N TRP A 127 -1.85 -12.86 -34.85
CA TRP A 127 -1.39 -11.50 -35.14
C TRP A 127 -2.39 -10.42 -34.71
N LEU A 128 -3.70 -10.67 -34.85
CA LEU A 128 -4.75 -9.71 -34.47
C LEU A 128 -4.94 -9.65 -32.94
N LEU A 129 -4.79 -10.79 -32.26
CA LEU A 129 -4.96 -10.89 -30.82
C LEU A 129 -3.70 -10.49 -30.04
N SER A 130 -2.53 -10.41 -30.69
CA SER A 130 -1.26 -10.06 -30.04
C SER A 130 -1.29 -8.66 -29.39
N PRO A 131 -1.73 -7.56 -30.04
CA PRO A 131 -1.84 -6.25 -29.40
C PRO A 131 -2.77 -6.25 -28.18
N VAL A 132 -3.88 -6.99 -28.26
CA VAL A 132 -4.83 -7.14 -27.16
C VAL A 132 -4.19 -7.85 -25.97
N ALA A 133 -3.44 -8.93 -26.22
CA ALA A 133 -2.71 -9.66 -25.18
C ALA A 133 -1.62 -8.79 -24.52
N PHE A 134 -0.92 -7.95 -25.30
CA PHE A 134 0.04 -6.98 -24.76
C PHE A 134 -0.64 -5.93 -23.88
N LEU A 135 -1.78 -5.37 -24.30
CA LEU A 135 -2.53 -4.40 -23.50
C LEU A 135 -3.03 -5.00 -22.19
N ILE A 136 -3.51 -6.24 -22.22
CA ILE A 136 -3.92 -6.98 -21.03
C ILE A 136 -2.71 -7.18 -20.10
N GLY A 137 -1.56 -7.60 -20.62
CA GLY A 137 -0.33 -7.78 -19.85
C GLY A 137 0.19 -6.48 -19.21
N ILE A 138 0.18 -5.36 -19.93
CA ILE A 138 0.51 -4.04 -19.38
C ILE A 138 -0.47 -3.65 -18.28
N GLY A 139 -1.76 -3.90 -18.49
CA GLY A 139 -2.78 -3.66 -17.48
C GLY A 139 -2.52 -4.44 -16.19
N PHE A 140 -2.07 -5.70 -16.29
CA PHE A 140 -1.69 -6.50 -15.12
C PHE A 140 -0.49 -5.94 -14.37
N ILE A 141 0.51 -5.42 -15.09
CA ILE A 141 1.67 -4.75 -14.46
C ILE A 141 1.23 -3.50 -13.71
N VAL A 142 0.42 -2.65 -14.34
CA VAL A 142 -0.07 -1.41 -13.72
C VAL A 142 -0.96 -1.72 -12.51
N GLY A 143 -1.95 -2.58 -12.68
CA GLY A 143 -2.84 -2.99 -11.58
C GLY A 143 -2.09 -3.70 -10.45
N GLY A 144 -1.16 -4.60 -10.79
CA GLY A 144 -0.31 -5.31 -9.84
C GLY A 144 0.63 -4.39 -9.07
N GLY A 145 1.20 -3.37 -9.71
CA GLY A 145 2.03 -2.35 -9.07
C GLY A 145 1.26 -1.47 -8.09
N ILE A 146 0.04 -1.09 -8.43
CA ILE A 146 -0.84 -0.32 -7.53
C ILE A 146 -1.30 -1.19 -6.35
N LEU A 147 -1.58 -2.48 -6.60
CA LEU A 147 -1.91 -3.46 -5.57
C LEU A 147 -0.74 -3.73 -4.62
N TYR A 148 0.49 -3.82 -5.17
CA TYR A 148 1.73 -3.94 -4.40
C TYR A 148 1.91 -2.76 -3.43
N ALA A 149 1.56 -1.54 -3.87
CA ALA A 149 1.56 -0.35 -3.04
C ALA A 149 0.40 -0.31 -2.00
N GLY A 150 -0.48 -1.31 -2.00
CA GLY A 150 -1.54 -1.47 -1.00
C GLY A 150 -2.81 -0.68 -1.28
N TYR A 151 -3.04 -0.20 -2.51
CA TYR A 151 -4.23 0.58 -2.85
C TYR A 151 -5.38 -0.29 -3.39
N ARG A 152 -6.60 0.02 -2.95
CA ARG A 152 -7.82 -0.72 -3.31
C ARG A 152 -8.14 -0.69 -4.80
N ASN A 153 -7.84 0.45 -5.44
CA ASN A 153 -8.04 0.63 -6.87
C ASN A 153 -7.19 -0.32 -7.71
N GLY A 154 -6.00 -0.71 -7.22
CA GLY A 154 -5.16 -1.71 -7.88
C GLY A 154 -5.84 -3.07 -7.98
N ALA A 155 -6.49 -3.51 -6.89
CA ALA A 155 -7.24 -4.76 -6.85
C ALA A 155 -8.46 -4.77 -7.81
N TYR A 156 -9.18 -3.65 -7.93
CA TYR A 156 -10.30 -3.55 -8.87
C TYR A 156 -9.83 -3.59 -10.33
N ILE A 157 -8.73 -2.91 -10.64
CA ILE A 157 -8.14 -2.92 -11.98
C ILE A 157 -7.70 -4.33 -12.36
N THR A 158 -6.96 -5.02 -11.48
CA THR A 158 -6.51 -6.39 -11.75
C THR A 158 -7.66 -7.37 -11.87
N LEU A 159 -8.71 -7.27 -11.03
CA LEU A 159 -9.92 -8.10 -11.17
C LEU A 159 -10.66 -7.82 -12.47
N GLY A 160 -10.83 -6.55 -12.86
CA GLY A 160 -11.46 -6.18 -14.12
C GLY A 160 -10.71 -6.74 -15.34
N ILE A 161 -9.38 -6.66 -15.32
CA ILE A 161 -8.54 -7.22 -16.39
C ILE A 161 -8.60 -8.75 -16.41
N LEU A 162 -8.58 -9.42 -15.25
CA LEU A 162 -8.79 -10.87 -15.17
C LEU A 162 -10.14 -11.28 -15.76
N ALA A 163 -11.20 -10.54 -15.47
CA ALA A 163 -12.55 -10.82 -15.99
C ALA A 163 -12.60 -10.66 -17.51
N ILE A 164 -12.09 -9.55 -18.03
CA ILE A 164 -12.02 -9.30 -19.49
C ILE A 164 -11.16 -10.36 -20.16
N SER A 165 -9.99 -10.66 -19.61
CA SER A 165 -9.10 -11.72 -20.08
C SER A 165 -9.78 -13.08 -20.12
N GLY A 166 -10.47 -13.47 -19.04
CA GLY A 166 -11.17 -14.74 -18.95
C GLY A 166 -12.30 -14.84 -19.98
N LEU A 167 -13.06 -13.76 -20.15
CA LEU A 167 -14.12 -13.69 -21.15
C LEU A 167 -13.56 -13.79 -22.57
N LEU A 168 -12.47 -13.09 -22.88
CA LEU A 168 -11.79 -13.19 -24.17
C LEU A 168 -11.26 -14.62 -24.40
N SER A 169 -10.77 -15.29 -23.36
CA SER A 169 -10.32 -16.68 -23.46
C SER A 169 -11.46 -17.66 -23.76
N VAL A 170 -12.70 -17.35 -23.37
CA VAL A 170 -13.89 -18.14 -23.73
C VAL A 170 -14.34 -17.82 -25.15
N ILE A 171 -14.38 -16.54 -25.53
CA ILE A 171 -14.85 -16.14 -26.87
C ILE A 171 -13.92 -16.65 -27.98
N PHE A 172 -12.61 -16.65 -27.73
CA PHE A 172 -11.58 -17.04 -28.70
C PHE A 172 -11.06 -18.46 -28.46
N HIS A 173 -11.85 -19.34 -27.84
CA HIS A 173 -11.47 -20.75 -27.76
C HIS A 173 -11.46 -21.35 -29.18
N GLY A 174 -10.44 -22.11 -29.53
CA GLY A 174 -10.33 -22.75 -30.84
C GLY A 174 -9.22 -23.79 -30.83
N ASP A 175 -9.15 -24.59 -31.90
CA ASP A 175 -8.16 -25.65 -32.06
C ASP A 175 -6.74 -25.10 -32.31
N GLU A 176 -6.63 -23.83 -32.70
CA GLU A 176 -5.36 -23.12 -32.89
C GLU A 176 -4.97 -22.33 -31.63
N PRO A 177 -3.72 -22.50 -31.11
CA PRO A 177 -3.26 -21.78 -29.94
C PRO A 177 -3.09 -20.29 -30.26
N ASN A 178 -3.69 -19.44 -29.42
CA ASN A 178 -3.65 -17.99 -29.60
C ASN A 178 -3.11 -17.30 -28.33
N PRO A 179 -2.63 -16.04 -28.40
CA PRO A 179 -1.95 -15.37 -27.28
C PRO A 179 -2.88 -15.05 -26.09
N VAL A 180 -4.19 -15.20 -26.27
CA VAL A 180 -5.22 -14.92 -25.26
C VAL A 180 -5.64 -16.21 -24.55
N SER A 181 -5.70 -17.33 -25.27
CA SER A 181 -5.95 -18.68 -24.78
C SER A 181 -4.86 -19.64 -25.30
N VAL A 182 -3.89 -19.95 -24.44
CA VAL A 182 -2.84 -20.94 -24.70
C VAL A 182 -3.43 -22.35 -24.50
N ALA A 183 -4.41 -22.73 -25.32
CA ALA A 183 -5.00 -24.06 -25.29
C ALA A 183 -4.26 -24.95 -26.30
N TRP A 184 -3.33 -25.77 -25.81
CA TRP A 184 -2.77 -26.88 -26.60
C TRP A 184 -3.61 -28.14 -26.29
N GLY A 185 -4.79 -28.23 -26.90
CA GLY A 185 -5.73 -29.35 -26.76
C GLY A 185 -6.77 -29.24 -25.63
N ASP A 186 -7.76 -30.12 -25.66
CA ASP A 186 -8.98 -30.09 -24.82
C ASP A 186 -8.73 -30.14 -23.30
N GLN A 187 -7.62 -30.74 -22.86
CA GLN A 187 -7.31 -30.91 -21.43
C GLN A 187 -6.68 -29.66 -20.79
N MET A 188 -6.20 -28.70 -21.59
CA MET A 188 -5.51 -27.50 -21.08
C MET A 188 -6.45 -26.31 -20.82
N ILE A 189 -7.67 -26.32 -21.35
CA ILE A 189 -8.65 -25.24 -21.11
C ILE A 189 -9.10 -25.23 -19.65
N MET A 190 -9.39 -26.40 -19.08
CA MET A 190 -9.82 -26.52 -17.68
C MET A 190 -8.71 -26.12 -16.70
N THR A 191 -7.45 -26.45 -16.99
CA THR A 191 -6.32 -26.06 -16.14
C THR A 191 -6.02 -24.56 -16.22
N SER A 192 -6.16 -23.95 -17.41
CA SER A 192 -6.04 -22.49 -17.59
C SER A 192 -7.17 -21.71 -16.91
N LEU A 193 -8.42 -22.21 -16.99
CA LEU A 193 -9.57 -21.64 -16.27
C LEU A 193 -9.38 -21.74 -14.75
N MET A 194 -8.92 -22.87 -14.24
CA MET A 194 -8.60 -23.04 -12.82
C MET A 194 -7.55 -22.04 -12.36
N CYS A 195 -6.46 -21.87 -13.11
CA CYS A 195 -5.42 -20.90 -12.80
C CYS A 195 -5.97 -19.46 -12.72
N SER A 196 -6.80 -19.05 -13.69
CA SER A 196 -7.40 -17.71 -13.69
C SER A 196 -8.39 -17.50 -12.54
N VAL A 197 -9.18 -18.52 -12.18
CA VAL A 197 -10.10 -18.47 -11.04
C VAL A 197 -9.34 -18.38 -9.71
N THR A 198 -8.28 -19.16 -9.54
CA THR A 198 -7.40 -19.06 -8.37
C THR A 198 -6.78 -17.66 -8.27
N CYS A 199 -6.31 -17.08 -9.37
CA CYS A 199 -5.80 -15.71 -9.38
C CYS A 199 -6.86 -14.67 -8.98
N MET A 200 -8.12 -14.82 -9.42
CA MET A 200 -9.20 -13.95 -8.96
C MET A 200 -9.44 -14.05 -7.46
N ILE A 201 -9.47 -15.28 -6.91
CA ILE A 201 -9.66 -15.50 -5.48
C ILE A 201 -8.53 -14.86 -4.67
N LEU A 202 -7.27 -15.06 -5.09
CA LEU A 202 -6.10 -14.49 -4.43
C LEU A 202 -6.12 -12.95 -4.43
N VAL A 203 -6.50 -12.33 -5.55
CA VAL A 203 -6.57 -10.88 -5.68
C VAL A 203 -7.79 -10.28 -4.97
N ALA A 204 -8.88 -11.03 -4.84
CA ALA A 204 -10.08 -10.61 -4.11
C ALA A 204 -9.92 -10.73 -2.58
N LEU A 205 -9.04 -11.60 -2.08
CA LEU A 205 -8.78 -11.79 -0.65
C LEU A 205 -8.46 -10.48 0.11
N PRO A 206 -7.55 -9.61 -0.34
CA PRO A 206 -7.24 -8.36 0.36
C PRO A 206 -8.39 -7.35 0.34
N LEU A 207 -9.30 -7.43 -0.63
CA LEU A 207 -10.52 -6.63 -0.67
C LEU A 207 -11.50 -7.07 0.42
N PHE A 208 -11.71 -8.38 0.55
CA PHE A 208 -12.62 -8.93 1.57
C PHE A 208 -12.12 -8.63 2.99
N LEU A 209 -10.80 -8.69 3.19
CA LEU A 209 -10.17 -8.38 4.47
C LEU A 209 -10.07 -6.87 4.75
N SER A 210 -10.51 -6.00 3.82
CA SER A 210 -10.47 -4.53 3.93
C SER A 210 -9.10 -3.96 4.31
N GLN A 211 -8.00 -4.62 3.88
CA GLN A 211 -6.63 -4.26 4.24
C GLN A 211 -5.99 -3.20 3.32
N LEU A 212 -6.73 -2.71 2.33
CA LEU A 212 -6.22 -1.83 1.28
C LEU A 212 -6.57 -0.37 1.55
N LYS A 213 -5.62 0.53 1.27
CA LYS A 213 -5.80 1.98 1.34
C LYS A 213 -6.78 2.44 0.27
N GLU A 214 -7.63 3.39 0.64
CA GLU A 214 -8.52 4.05 -0.32
C GLU A 214 -7.75 5.14 -1.08
N GLY A 215 -8.08 5.32 -2.37
CA GLY A 215 -7.45 6.33 -3.22
C GLY A 215 -6.39 5.79 -4.19
N TRP A 216 -5.60 6.70 -4.75
CA TRP A 216 -4.56 6.39 -5.72
C TRP A 216 -3.17 6.74 -5.17
N PRO A 217 -2.09 6.15 -5.71
CA PRO A 217 -0.76 6.62 -5.41
C PRO A 217 -0.57 8.07 -5.90
N GLU A 218 0.23 8.84 -5.17
CA GLU A 218 0.42 10.29 -5.36
C GLU A 218 0.81 10.65 -6.81
N GLN A 219 1.58 9.80 -7.47
CA GLN A 219 1.99 10.01 -8.86
C GLN A 219 0.79 9.96 -9.82
N ILE A 220 -0.14 9.02 -9.60
CA ILE A 220 -1.33 8.88 -10.44
C ILE A 220 -2.34 9.98 -10.10
N GLU A 221 -2.48 10.36 -8.83
CA GLU A 221 -3.33 11.49 -8.43
C GLU A 221 -2.89 12.78 -9.12
N ARG A 222 -1.59 13.11 -9.09
CA ARG A 222 -1.06 14.31 -9.75
C ARG A 222 -1.26 14.27 -11.27
N MET A 223 -1.15 13.10 -11.89
CA MET A 223 -1.44 12.95 -13.32
C MET A 223 -2.93 13.04 -13.63
N LEU A 224 -3.79 12.50 -12.77
CA LEU A 224 -5.24 12.58 -12.89
C LEU A 224 -5.73 14.01 -12.68
N GLU A 225 -5.17 14.76 -11.72
CA GLU A 225 -5.42 16.18 -11.50
C GLU A 225 -4.91 17.06 -12.67
N ASN A 226 -3.76 16.72 -13.27
CA ASN A 226 -3.26 17.45 -14.43
C ASN A 226 -4.08 17.17 -15.71
N LYS A 227 -4.64 15.95 -15.85
CA LYS A 227 -5.46 15.56 -17.01
C LYS A 227 -6.93 15.96 -16.83
N SER A 228 -7.42 15.91 -15.59
CA SER A 228 -8.68 16.50 -15.14
C SER A 228 -8.44 17.94 -14.74
N GLY A 229 -8.38 18.86 -15.71
CA GLY A 229 -8.31 20.30 -15.45
C GLY A 229 -9.44 20.90 -14.60
N ASN A 230 -10.31 20.09 -13.99
CA ASN A 230 -11.25 20.45 -12.93
C ASN A 230 -11.93 19.19 -12.38
N SER A 231 -11.53 18.68 -11.20
CA SER A 231 -12.41 17.83 -10.38
C SER A 231 -12.16 17.93 -8.87
N ALA A 232 -11.35 18.88 -8.40
CA ALA A 232 -11.41 19.36 -7.01
C ALA A 232 -12.60 20.32 -6.75
N THR A 233 -13.51 20.44 -7.73
CA THR A 233 -14.78 21.19 -7.64
C THR A 233 -15.97 20.31 -7.29
N ASP A 234 -15.87 18.97 -7.41
CA ASP A 234 -17.04 18.12 -7.18
C ASP A 234 -17.32 17.85 -5.69
N SER A 235 -16.43 18.32 -4.81
CA SER A 235 -16.67 18.36 -3.36
C SER A 235 -16.60 19.78 -2.79
N LYS A 236 -16.41 20.84 -3.60
CA LYS A 236 -16.31 22.22 -3.12
C LYS A 236 -17.32 23.14 -3.81
N VAL A 237 -18.31 23.62 -3.06
CA VAL A 237 -19.29 24.63 -3.51
C VAL A 237 -18.68 26.03 -3.40
N LYS A 238 -18.92 26.88 -4.41
CA LYS A 238 -18.67 28.32 -4.31
C LYS A 238 -19.89 29.00 -3.72
N ILE A 239 -19.75 29.60 -2.55
CA ILE A 239 -20.77 30.46 -1.94
C ILE A 239 -20.27 31.91 -1.90
N GLN A 240 -21.17 32.88 -1.94
CA GLN A 240 -20.82 34.29 -1.79
C GLN A 240 -20.98 34.71 -0.34
N CYS A 241 -20.03 35.47 0.19
CA CYS A 241 -20.18 36.09 1.50
C CYS A 241 -21.32 37.11 1.49
N THR A 242 -22.24 37.04 2.45
CA THR A 242 -23.35 37.99 2.58
C THR A 242 -22.91 39.41 2.93
N SER A 243 -21.73 39.59 3.55
CA SER A 243 -21.25 40.91 4.01
C SER A 243 -20.31 41.62 3.03
N CYS A 244 -19.50 40.88 2.26
CA CYS A 244 -18.53 41.48 1.33
C CYS A 244 -18.60 40.93 -0.10
N ASN A 245 -19.60 40.09 -0.39
CA ASN A 245 -19.87 39.49 -1.69
C ASN A 245 -18.68 38.76 -2.33
N LYS A 246 -17.72 38.32 -1.50
CA LYS A 246 -16.54 37.59 -1.95
C LYS A 246 -16.81 36.09 -2.00
N SER A 247 -16.34 35.46 -3.07
CA SER A 247 -16.54 34.03 -3.30
C SER A 247 -15.65 33.16 -2.40
N LEU A 248 -16.29 32.28 -1.64
CA LEU A 248 -15.71 31.35 -0.68
C LEU A 248 -15.90 29.92 -1.20
N LYS A 249 -14.91 29.05 -0.97
CA LYS A 249 -14.98 27.63 -1.32
C LYS A 249 -15.22 26.81 -0.04
N ILE A 250 -16.36 26.13 0.03
CA ILE A 250 -16.75 25.26 1.15
C ILE A 250 -16.97 23.83 0.67
N PRO A 251 -16.82 22.80 1.52
CA PRO A 251 -17.18 21.43 1.15
C PRO A 251 -18.67 21.27 0.85
N LYS A 252 -19.05 20.39 -0.09
CA LYS A 252 -20.45 20.02 -0.36
C LYS A 252 -21.07 19.38 0.88
N GLY A 253 -22.20 19.90 1.35
CA GLY A 253 -22.94 19.36 2.50
C GLY A 253 -22.52 19.90 3.87
N TYR A 254 -21.59 20.86 3.93
CA TYR A 254 -21.31 21.57 5.18
C TYR A 254 -22.49 22.48 5.54
N SER A 255 -23.15 22.18 6.66
CA SER A 255 -24.13 23.08 7.28
C SER A 255 -23.62 23.48 8.66
N GLY A 256 -23.51 24.79 8.89
CA GLY A 256 -22.87 25.33 10.08
C GLY A 256 -22.48 26.80 9.93
N LYS A 257 -21.84 27.35 10.97
CA LYS A 257 -21.33 28.73 10.96
C LYS A 257 -19.95 28.76 10.31
N ILE A 258 -19.80 29.60 9.29
CA ILE A 258 -18.51 29.92 8.68
C ILE A 258 -18.15 31.38 8.93
N GLN A 259 -16.84 31.65 9.01
CA GLN A 259 -16.31 32.99 9.15
C GLN A 259 -15.63 33.41 7.85
N CYS A 260 -16.00 34.56 7.30
CA CYS A 260 -15.41 35.05 6.06
C CYS A 260 -13.97 35.55 6.30
N PRO A 261 -12.95 35.04 5.57
CA PRO A 261 -11.56 35.47 5.76
C PRO A 261 -11.28 36.89 5.25
N SER A 262 -12.22 37.52 4.52
CA SER A 262 -12.03 38.88 3.99
C SER A 262 -12.71 39.97 4.79
N CYS A 263 -13.77 39.67 5.54
CA CYS A 263 -14.49 40.66 6.34
C CYS A 263 -14.76 40.21 7.79
N ASN A 264 -14.31 39.00 8.16
CA ASN A 264 -14.50 38.40 9.47
C ASN A 264 -15.97 38.21 9.91
N ALA A 265 -16.94 38.44 9.02
CA ALA A 265 -18.35 38.24 9.30
C ALA A 265 -18.68 36.74 9.38
N GLU A 266 -19.49 36.37 10.37
CA GLU A 266 -20.06 35.03 10.52
C GLU A 266 -21.33 34.88 9.68
N MET A 267 -21.45 33.78 8.95
CA MET A 267 -22.67 33.44 8.20
C MET A 267 -22.96 31.94 8.32
N GLN A 268 -24.24 31.58 8.27
CA GLN A 268 -24.69 30.19 8.26
C GLN A 268 -24.98 29.73 6.84
N ILE A 269 -24.71 28.45 6.56
CA ILE A 269 -24.93 27.78 5.27
C ILE A 269 -25.86 26.59 5.48
#